data_AF-A0A377GFX9-F1
#
_entry.id   AF-A0A377GFX9-F1
#
_cell.length_a   1.000
_cell.length_b   1.000
_cell.length_c   1.000
_cell.angle_alpha   90.00
_cell.angle_beta   90.00
_cell.angle_gamma   90.00
#
_symmetry.space_group_name_H-M   'P 1'
#
loop_
_entity.id
_entity.type
_entity.pdbx_description
1 polymer ?
#
loop_
_entity_poly.entity_id
_entity_poly.type
_entity_poly.pdbx_seq_one_letter_code
_entity_poly.pdbx_strand_id
1 'polypeptide(L)'
;MTKGTIKNNQEGIYQVGLNRKSEAVISAHFMHDINQNANFHLYSAQEFSKKTLSVSSKLILERLLPLLMEASDKFVLERVSAAKTRLKKNYKKYGINTPQDIGLAEKLTEVMFDRQFLKGSKSNVSRLILVNKIKELVAKQKPIKMIIPALPYKSSSPLKSRGSMPDLSEISFLLGLVEIAKTIDFIYRQEVAVPDQCMASFTIICDGRRFNSFLNEADETIQHYQDYLNWWIKKLGLINYLEIMDYQYVISNYLPQKMQLEKAAIRENVRAFYSNLMLPLLNPYDMVETMNQAIKSDPEPETSNPEGRYIPLFKSLMYIVNYKELAHYASLYGKNYVDLYSELTRNLFEPYTKLTDNDLFQIELFLAKNQSESTPTPLKLLEYLRQSMLNEAWVATINYLAEIRSDRDLLLEPISVCFPDHIRWTIHAKPGQLAVLTNTALGDPIQPWHGVSVFMRTKHNKIKLYTLPVLLLEGNNATPVTVEDKENELGLNEQPLFYVYPDIKFTDINDLFEQIKQGLIRKRKH
;
A
#
# COMPACT_ATOMS: atom_id res chain seq x y z
N MET A 1 -22.10 38.10 -4.69
CA MET A 1 -21.09 38.29 -3.63
C MET A 1 -19.75 37.77 -4.15
N THR A 2 -18.83 38.70 -4.35
CA THR A 2 -17.49 38.53 -4.91
C THR A 2 -16.64 37.63 -4.00
N LYS A 3 -16.23 36.46 -4.50
CA LYS A 3 -15.23 35.61 -3.87
C LYS A 3 -13.89 36.35 -3.91
N GLY A 4 -13.52 36.94 -2.78
CA GLY A 4 -12.20 37.54 -2.56
C GLY A 4 -11.12 36.46 -2.66
N THR A 5 -10.31 36.56 -3.70
CA THR A 5 -9.07 35.79 -3.86
C THR A 5 -8.07 36.27 -2.82
N ILE A 6 -7.90 35.51 -1.74
CA ILE A 6 -6.76 35.65 -0.85
C ILE A 6 -5.55 35.08 -1.61
N LYS A 7 -4.73 35.97 -2.19
CA LYS A 7 -3.42 35.62 -2.73
C LYS A 7 -2.43 35.51 -1.58
N ASN A 8 -2.15 34.29 -1.14
CA ASN A 8 -0.96 34.01 -0.32
C ASN A 8 0.24 33.80 -1.25
N ASN A 9 1.05 34.85 -1.41
CA ASN A 9 2.19 34.94 -2.33
C ASN A 9 3.45 34.13 -1.89
N GLN A 10 3.27 32.98 -1.25
CA GLN A 10 4.34 32.00 -0.98
C GLN A 10 3.94 30.54 -1.29
N GLU A 11 2.74 30.31 -1.84
CA GLU A 11 2.32 28.97 -2.29
C GLU A 11 2.78 28.75 -3.74
N GLY A 12 3.85 27.98 -3.96
CA GLY A 12 4.23 27.60 -5.32
C GLY A 12 5.60 27.00 -5.55
N ILE A 13 6.51 27.00 -4.56
CA ILE A 13 7.80 26.33 -4.74
C ILE A 13 7.64 24.83 -4.48
N TYR A 14 7.97 24.05 -5.50
CA TYR A 14 8.11 22.59 -5.44
C TYR A 14 9.04 22.21 -4.28
N GLN A 15 8.52 21.49 -3.28
CA GLN A 15 9.33 20.83 -2.25
C GLN A 15 9.09 19.32 -2.34
N VAL A 16 10.16 18.57 -2.57
CA VAL A 16 10.11 17.11 -2.49
C VAL A 16 9.95 16.74 -1.02
N GLY A 17 8.89 15.99 -0.70
CA GLY A 17 8.73 15.46 0.65
C GLY A 17 7.28 15.37 1.10
N LEU A 18 7.09 15.25 2.41
CA LEU A 18 5.79 15.26 3.06
C LEU A 18 5.36 16.72 3.26
N ASN A 19 4.12 17.06 2.93
CA ASN A 19 3.63 18.44 2.94
C ASN A 19 2.82 18.70 4.22
N ARG A 20 3.22 19.67 5.03
CA ARG A 20 2.52 19.99 6.30
C ARG A 20 1.03 20.36 6.14
N LYS A 21 0.63 20.94 5.01
CA LYS A 21 -0.77 21.37 4.76
C LYS A 21 -1.63 20.28 4.12
N SER A 22 -1.08 19.58 3.13
CA SER A 22 -1.81 18.61 2.30
C SER A 22 -1.05 17.29 2.23
N GLU A 23 -1.11 16.53 3.31
CA GLU A 23 -0.53 15.20 3.38
C GLU A 23 -1.65 14.19 3.33
N ALA A 24 -1.84 13.55 2.17
CA ALA A 24 -2.63 12.34 2.11
C ALA A 24 -1.81 11.21 2.78
N VAL A 25 -1.68 11.24 4.11
CA VAL A 25 -0.90 10.26 4.89
C VAL A 25 -1.53 8.88 4.69
N ILE A 26 -2.85 8.81 4.56
CA ILE A 26 -3.60 7.57 4.38
C ILE A 26 -4.80 7.80 3.45
N SER A 27 -5.08 6.80 2.61
CA SER A 27 -6.30 6.72 1.82
C SER A 27 -7.38 5.94 2.58
N ALA A 28 -8.39 6.70 3.04
CA ALA A 28 -9.79 6.36 3.28
C ALA A 28 -10.18 5.17 4.17
N HIS A 29 -11.19 5.43 4.99
CA HIS A 29 -11.88 4.62 5.98
C HIS A 29 -12.66 3.41 5.43
N PHE A 30 -12.34 2.95 4.21
CA PHE A 30 -13.17 2.02 3.46
C PHE A 30 -13.36 0.67 4.19
N MET A 31 -12.38 0.24 4.98
CA MET A 31 -12.51 -1.02 5.73
C MET A 31 -13.60 -0.97 6.79
N HIS A 32 -13.81 0.19 7.41
CA HIS A 32 -14.89 0.32 8.38
C HIS A 32 -16.25 0.13 7.70
N ASP A 33 -16.48 0.80 6.58
CA ASP A 33 -17.72 0.69 5.81
C ASP A 33 -17.96 -0.75 5.30
N ILE A 34 -16.90 -1.41 4.81
CA ILE A 34 -16.98 -2.82 4.38
C ILE A 34 -17.29 -3.73 5.57
N ASN A 35 -16.65 -3.52 6.71
CA ASN A 35 -16.83 -4.37 7.90
C ASN A 35 -18.20 -4.21 8.56
N GLN A 36 -18.80 -3.02 8.45
CA GLN A 36 -20.16 -2.75 8.95
C GLN A 36 -21.26 -3.32 8.03
N ASN A 37 -20.92 -3.78 6.83
CA ASN A 37 -21.90 -4.44 5.97
C ASN A 37 -22.21 -5.85 6.49
N ALA A 38 -23.41 -6.05 7.04
CA ALA A 38 -23.87 -7.32 7.58
C ALA A 38 -23.90 -8.48 6.56
N ASN A 39 -23.93 -8.18 5.25
CA ASN A 39 -23.92 -9.20 4.20
C ASN A 39 -22.52 -9.77 3.94
N PHE A 40 -21.47 -9.05 4.33
CA PHE A 40 -20.10 -9.50 4.11
C PHE A 40 -19.61 -10.30 5.31
N HIS A 41 -19.08 -11.49 5.03
CA HIS A 41 -18.46 -12.37 6.00
C HIS A 41 -17.27 -13.05 5.33
N LEU A 42 -16.28 -13.43 6.15
CA LEU A 42 -15.24 -14.32 5.71
C LEU A 42 -15.80 -15.73 5.56
N TYR A 43 -15.28 -16.50 4.61
CA TYR A 43 -15.52 -17.93 4.54
C TYR A 43 -14.96 -18.62 5.77
N SER A 44 -15.78 -19.49 6.36
CA SER A 44 -15.30 -20.51 7.28
C SER A 44 -14.25 -21.40 6.59
N ALA A 45 -13.44 -22.13 7.37
CA ALA A 45 -12.46 -23.05 6.82
C ALA A 45 -13.09 -24.07 5.85
N GLN A 46 -14.30 -24.56 6.18
CA GLN A 46 -15.04 -25.50 5.34
C GLN A 46 -15.52 -24.85 4.03
N GLU A 47 -16.09 -23.65 4.10
CA GLU A 47 -16.53 -22.92 2.91
C GLU A 47 -15.36 -22.54 2.01
N PHE A 48 -14.27 -22.08 2.60
CA PHE A 48 -13.04 -21.74 1.89
C PHE A 48 -12.52 -22.97 1.16
N SER A 49 -12.34 -24.10 1.85
CA SER A 49 -11.92 -25.36 1.24
C SER A 49 -12.84 -25.80 0.09
N LYS A 50 -14.16 -25.73 0.28
CA LYS A 50 -15.16 -26.12 -0.74
C LYS A 50 -15.15 -25.20 -1.97
N LYS A 51 -14.93 -23.90 -1.77
CA LYS A 51 -14.95 -22.90 -2.85
C LYS A 51 -13.59 -22.74 -3.52
N THR A 52 -12.51 -23.20 -2.89
CA THR A 52 -11.16 -23.03 -3.42
C THR A 52 -10.96 -23.83 -4.69
N LEU A 53 -10.45 -23.15 -5.72
CA LEU A 53 -9.89 -23.78 -6.89
C LEU A 53 -8.40 -23.97 -6.68
N SER A 54 -7.94 -25.21 -6.70
CA SER A 54 -6.53 -25.52 -6.55
C SER A 54 -5.82 -25.67 -7.89
N VAL A 55 -4.62 -25.14 -8.02
CA VAL A 55 -3.86 -25.08 -9.28
C VAL A 55 -2.40 -25.44 -9.03
N SER A 56 -1.81 -26.30 -9.85
CA SER A 56 -0.38 -26.62 -9.73
C SER A 56 0.51 -25.38 -9.97
N SER A 57 1.62 -25.27 -9.25
CA SER A 57 2.64 -24.22 -9.49
C SER A 57 3.10 -24.16 -10.95
N LYS A 58 3.27 -25.34 -11.59
CA LYS A 58 3.60 -25.46 -13.03
C LYS A 58 2.63 -24.68 -13.93
N LEU A 59 1.32 -24.83 -13.75
CA LEU A 59 0.32 -24.10 -14.56
C LEU A 59 0.38 -22.59 -14.34
N ILE A 60 0.66 -22.15 -13.11
CA ILE A 60 0.86 -20.71 -12.84
C ILE A 60 2.09 -20.21 -13.61
N LEU A 61 3.22 -20.89 -13.46
CA LEU A 61 4.50 -20.48 -14.04
C LEU A 61 4.53 -20.56 -15.57
N GLU A 62 3.97 -21.61 -16.16
CA GLU A 62 4.05 -21.88 -17.60
C GLU A 62 2.89 -21.26 -18.40
N ARG A 63 1.79 -20.85 -17.75
CA ARG A 63 0.63 -20.28 -18.45
C ARG A 63 0.24 -18.92 -17.93
N LEU A 64 -0.16 -18.80 -16.67
CA LEU A 64 -0.70 -17.53 -16.16
C LEU A 64 0.33 -16.40 -16.21
N LEU A 65 1.55 -16.63 -15.73
CA LEU A 65 2.58 -15.58 -15.70
C LEU A 65 2.99 -15.13 -17.12
N PRO A 66 3.24 -16.03 -18.10
CA PRO A 66 3.45 -15.62 -19.49
C PRO A 66 2.32 -14.76 -20.05
N LEU A 67 1.05 -15.07 -19.77
CA LEU A 67 -0.08 -14.26 -20.22
C LEU A 67 -0.04 -12.83 -19.64
N LEU A 68 0.32 -12.69 -18.37
CA LEU A 68 0.46 -11.38 -17.72
C LEU A 68 1.64 -10.59 -18.32
N MET A 69 2.76 -11.26 -18.59
CA MET A 69 3.95 -10.68 -19.20
C MET A 69 3.67 -10.21 -20.64
N GLU A 70 3.03 -11.03 -21.46
CA GLU A 70 2.63 -10.68 -22.83
C GLU A 70 1.69 -9.47 -22.84
N ALA A 71 0.68 -9.46 -21.96
CA ALA A 71 -0.23 -8.33 -21.82
C ALA A 71 0.49 -7.04 -21.37
N SER A 72 1.49 -7.17 -20.50
CA SER A 72 2.35 -6.06 -20.07
C SER A 72 3.19 -5.53 -21.22
N ASP A 73 3.88 -6.38 -21.99
CA ASP A 73 4.72 -5.96 -23.11
C ASP A 73 3.91 -5.30 -24.23
N LYS A 74 2.73 -5.85 -24.56
CA LYS A 74 1.77 -5.21 -25.48
C LYS A 74 1.38 -3.82 -24.98
N PHE A 75 1.08 -3.69 -23.69
CA PHE A 75 0.71 -2.42 -23.11
C PHE A 75 1.85 -1.39 -23.15
N VAL A 76 3.10 -1.81 -22.89
CA VAL A 76 4.31 -0.96 -23.03
C VAL A 76 4.40 -0.38 -24.45
N LEU A 77 4.27 -1.21 -25.49
CA LEU A 77 4.32 -0.74 -26.89
C LEU A 77 3.22 0.27 -27.19
N GLU A 78 1.99 0.03 -26.70
CA GLU A 78 0.91 1.00 -26.81
C GLU A 78 1.25 2.33 -26.10
N ARG A 79 1.92 2.27 -24.94
CA ARG A 79 2.29 3.46 -24.17
C ARG A 79 3.42 4.25 -24.83
N VAL A 80 4.40 3.59 -25.46
CA VAL A 80 5.43 4.24 -26.27
C VAL A 80 4.78 5.08 -27.38
N SER A 81 3.85 4.49 -28.15
CA SER A 81 3.13 5.20 -29.21
C SER A 81 2.28 6.36 -28.67
N ALA A 82 1.57 6.11 -27.56
CA ALA A 82 0.74 7.13 -26.91
C ALA A 82 1.57 8.31 -26.39
N ALA A 83 2.73 8.07 -25.78
CA ALA A 83 3.62 9.11 -25.28
C ALA A 83 4.11 10.01 -26.41
N LYS A 84 4.62 9.43 -27.51
CA LYS A 84 5.04 10.18 -28.71
C LYS A 84 3.90 11.03 -29.28
N THR A 85 2.70 10.47 -29.38
CA THR A 85 1.52 11.18 -29.90
C THR A 85 1.11 12.34 -28.99
N ARG A 86 1.09 12.14 -27.67
CA ARG A 86 0.75 13.21 -26.73
C ARG A 86 1.78 14.32 -26.72
N LEU A 87 3.07 13.98 -26.84
CA LEU A 87 4.13 14.97 -26.79
C LEU A 87 4.02 15.98 -27.93
N LYS A 88 3.66 15.54 -29.14
CA LYS A 88 3.36 16.43 -30.27
C LYS A 88 2.23 17.44 -29.98
N LYS A 89 1.33 17.13 -29.04
CA LYS A 89 0.27 18.04 -28.58
C LYS A 89 0.69 18.90 -27.39
N ASN A 90 1.66 18.42 -26.61
CA ASN A 90 2.08 19.02 -25.34
C ASN A 90 3.44 19.74 -25.40
N TYR A 91 4.14 19.78 -26.53
CA TYR A 91 5.52 20.28 -26.65
C TYR A 91 5.73 21.67 -26.03
N LYS A 92 4.77 22.60 -26.18
CA LYS A 92 4.83 23.93 -25.56
C LYS A 92 4.99 23.90 -24.03
N LYS A 93 4.47 22.86 -23.36
CA LYS A 93 4.61 22.67 -21.90
C LYS A 93 6.03 22.30 -21.46
N TYR A 94 6.91 22.00 -22.41
CA TYR A 94 8.33 21.72 -22.21
C TYR A 94 9.20 22.92 -22.63
N GLY A 95 8.61 24.09 -22.90
CA GLY A 95 9.34 25.27 -23.36
C GLY A 95 9.80 25.16 -24.82
N ILE A 96 9.19 24.25 -25.59
CA ILE A 96 9.54 24.00 -26.98
C ILE A 96 8.64 24.82 -27.92
N ASN A 97 9.23 25.43 -28.95
CA ASN A 97 8.53 26.31 -29.89
C ASN A 97 7.86 25.56 -31.04
N THR A 98 8.46 24.47 -31.53
CA THR A 98 7.91 23.66 -32.62
C THR A 98 7.97 22.16 -32.31
N PRO A 99 7.05 21.33 -32.83
CA PRO A 99 7.13 19.87 -32.66
C PRO A 99 8.40 19.23 -33.22
N GLN A 100 9.12 19.90 -34.12
CA GLN A 100 10.36 19.41 -34.71
C GLN A 100 11.52 19.44 -33.72
N ASP A 101 11.47 20.34 -32.74
CA ASP A 101 12.51 20.53 -31.72
C ASP A 101 12.37 19.57 -30.53
N ILE A 102 11.47 18.58 -30.60
CA ILE A 102 11.24 17.60 -29.53
C ILE A 102 12.45 16.65 -29.43
N GLY A 103 13.22 16.79 -28.36
CA GLY A 103 14.34 15.91 -28.04
C GLY A 103 13.95 14.62 -27.30
N LEU A 104 14.97 13.80 -27.03
CA LEU A 104 14.82 12.55 -26.27
C LEU A 104 14.30 12.80 -24.85
N ALA A 105 14.85 13.79 -24.14
CA ALA A 105 14.47 14.08 -22.76
C ALA A 105 12.97 14.40 -22.60
N GLU A 106 12.40 15.17 -23.54
CA GLU A 106 10.96 15.46 -23.58
C GLU A 106 10.12 14.20 -23.77
N LYS A 107 10.58 13.26 -24.63
CA LYS A 107 9.91 11.97 -24.87
C LYS A 107 9.89 11.11 -23.61
N LEU A 108 11.03 10.97 -22.94
CA LEU A 108 11.14 10.22 -21.68
C LEU A 108 10.28 10.86 -20.57
N THR A 109 10.31 12.19 -20.46
CA THR A 109 9.51 12.92 -19.47
C THR A 109 8.00 12.72 -19.69
N GLU A 110 7.52 12.75 -20.94
CA GLU A 110 6.09 12.61 -21.23
C GLU A 110 5.52 11.23 -20.86
N VAL A 111 6.36 10.18 -20.80
CA VAL A 111 5.97 8.86 -20.27
C VAL A 111 5.51 8.98 -18.82
N MET A 112 6.27 9.69 -17.98
CA MET A 112 5.97 9.85 -16.55
C MET A 112 4.67 10.63 -16.29
N PHE A 113 4.17 11.36 -17.28
CA PHE A 113 2.89 12.06 -17.24
C PHE A 113 1.74 11.33 -17.97
N ASP A 114 1.94 10.07 -18.36
CA ASP A 114 0.86 9.24 -18.90
C ASP A 114 -0.22 9.04 -17.82
N ARG A 115 -1.49 9.27 -18.17
CA ARG A 115 -2.63 9.04 -17.27
C ARG A 115 -2.80 7.56 -16.90
N GLN A 116 -2.18 6.67 -17.66
CA GLN A 116 -2.14 5.24 -17.38
C GLN A 116 -1.08 4.86 -16.33
N PHE A 117 -0.17 5.78 -15.98
CA PHE A 117 0.87 5.58 -14.97
C PHE A 117 0.74 6.54 -13.79
N LEU A 118 0.29 7.78 -14.04
CA LEU A 118 0.24 8.86 -13.07
C LEU A 118 -1.13 8.95 -12.38
N LYS A 119 -1.11 8.94 -11.04
CA LYS A 119 -2.21 9.28 -10.15
C LYS A 119 -2.18 10.77 -9.80
N GLY A 120 -3.36 11.37 -9.66
CA GLY A 120 -3.50 12.78 -9.27
C GLY A 120 -3.25 13.79 -10.40
N SER A 121 -3.10 15.05 -10.00
CA SER A 121 -2.94 16.16 -10.94
C SER A 121 -1.56 16.18 -11.59
N LYS A 122 -1.52 16.49 -12.88
CA LYS A 122 -0.28 16.74 -13.63
C LYS A 122 0.45 18.01 -13.18
N SER A 123 -0.20 18.88 -12.40
CA SER A 123 0.43 20.07 -11.81
C SER A 123 1.27 19.74 -10.58
N ASN A 124 1.18 18.53 -10.03
CA ASN A 124 1.96 18.13 -8.87
C ASN A 124 3.47 18.15 -9.14
N VAL A 125 3.88 17.97 -10.41
CA VAL A 125 5.28 18.01 -10.84
C VAL A 125 5.40 18.89 -12.07
N SER A 126 6.36 19.82 -12.06
CA SER A 126 6.66 20.65 -13.23
C SER A 126 7.36 19.82 -14.32
N ARG A 127 6.78 19.84 -15.53
CA ARG A 127 7.41 19.25 -16.73
C ARG A 127 8.78 19.87 -17.00
N LEU A 128 8.91 21.18 -16.84
CA LEU A 128 10.15 21.92 -17.10
C LEU A 128 11.27 21.51 -16.16
N ILE A 129 10.96 21.37 -14.87
CA ILE A 129 11.97 20.94 -13.87
C ILE A 129 12.39 19.50 -14.16
N LEU A 130 11.42 18.60 -14.40
CA LEU A 130 11.71 17.20 -14.62
C LEU A 130 12.48 16.95 -15.93
N VAL A 131 12.10 17.64 -17.02
CA VAL A 131 12.81 17.49 -18.30
C VAL A 131 14.25 18.00 -18.21
N ASN A 132 14.52 19.07 -17.45
CA ASN A 132 15.89 19.55 -17.26
C ASN A 132 16.75 18.52 -16.53
N LYS A 133 16.23 17.89 -15.46
CA LYS A 133 16.92 16.78 -14.79
C LYS A 133 17.20 15.62 -15.76
N ILE A 134 16.23 15.26 -16.60
CA ILE A 134 16.39 14.18 -17.59
C ILE A 134 17.38 14.58 -18.69
N LYS A 135 17.42 15.84 -19.14
CA LYS A 135 18.40 16.33 -20.12
C LYS A 135 19.83 16.11 -19.65
N GLU A 136 20.11 16.42 -18.39
CA GLU A 136 21.45 16.20 -17.81
C GLU A 136 21.85 14.72 -17.79
N LEU A 137 20.90 13.83 -17.47
CA LEU A 137 21.13 12.38 -17.47
C LEU A 137 21.36 11.87 -18.91
N VAL A 138 20.52 12.31 -19.85
CA VAL A 138 20.61 11.93 -21.26
C VAL A 138 21.93 12.39 -21.88
N ALA A 139 22.36 13.64 -21.62
CA ALA A 139 23.63 14.17 -22.11
C ALA A 139 24.83 13.37 -21.61
N LYS A 140 24.73 12.79 -20.41
CA LYS A 140 25.75 11.92 -19.80
C LYS A 140 25.56 10.43 -20.13
N GLN A 141 24.58 10.10 -20.98
CA GLN A 141 24.16 8.72 -21.30
C GLN A 141 23.92 7.86 -20.05
N LYS A 142 23.39 8.46 -18.98
CA LYS A 142 23.12 7.76 -17.72
C LYS A 142 21.70 7.17 -17.71
N PRO A 143 21.52 5.99 -17.07
CA PRO A 143 20.18 5.45 -16.83
C PRO A 143 19.29 6.40 -16.02
N ILE A 144 18.00 6.39 -16.33
CA ILE A 144 16.96 7.09 -15.58
C ILE A 144 16.54 6.24 -14.39
N LYS A 145 17.19 6.47 -13.24
CA LYS A 145 16.85 5.76 -11.99
C LYS A 145 15.67 6.42 -11.29
N MET A 146 14.72 5.60 -10.85
CA MET A 146 13.52 6.02 -10.13
C MET A 146 13.48 5.34 -8.76
N ILE A 147 12.84 5.99 -7.79
CA ILE A 147 12.75 5.46 -6.42
C ILE A 147 11.35 5.61 -5.86
N ILE A 148 10.82 4.55 -5.22
CA ILE A 148 9.48 4.53 -4.64
C ILE A 148 9.44 3.76 -3.31
N PRO A 149 9.03 4.40 -2.20
CA PRO A 149 8.65 3.68 -0.99
C PRO A 149 7.31 2.99 -1.19
N ALA A 150 7.29 1.68 -1.01
CA ALA A 150 6.14 0.81 -1.18
C ALA A 150 6.46 -0.60 -0.67
N LEU A 151 5.43 -1.46 -0.62
CA LEU A 151 5.57 -2.88 -0.28
C LEU A 151 6.22 -3.10 1.11
N PRO A 152 5.64 -2.57 2.21
CA PRO A 152 6.19 -2.75 3.56
C PRO A 152 6.25 -4.24 3.95
N TYR A 153 5.07 -4.87 3.94
CA TYR A 153 4.77 -6.27 4.18
C TYR A 153 3.27 -6.48 3.93
N LYS A 154 2.84 -7.72 3.68
CA LYS A 154 1.41 -8.05 3.51
C LYS A 154 0.67 -7.88 4.84
N SER A 155 -0.43 -7.13 4.84
CA SER A 155 -1.19 -6.85 6.06
C SER A 155 -1.68 -8.13 6.74
N SER A 156 -1.34 -8.29 8.03
CA SER A 156 -1.77 -9.39 8.89
C SER A 156 -3.23 -9.31 9.34
N SER A 157 -3.98 -8.30 8.88
CA SER A 157 -5.42 -8.20 9.15
C SER A 157 -6.17 -9.30 8.39
N PRO A 158 -6.92 -10.19 9.09
CA PRO A 158 -7.68 -11.27 8.44
C PRO A 158 -8.77 -10.76 7.48
N LEU A 159 -9.23 -9.52 7.67
CA LEU A 159 -10.23 -8.90 6.79
C LEU A 159 -9.64 -8.46 5.45
N LYS A 160 -8.31 -8.27 5.38
CA LYS A 160 -7.61 -7.75 4.20
C LYS A 160 -6.90 -8.84 3.42
N SER A 161 -6.30 -9.83 4.09
CA SER A 161 -5.54 -10.91 3.47
C SER A 161 -5.76 -12.24 4.22
N ARG A 162 -5.41 -13.37 3.57
CA ARG A 162 -5.40 -14.70 4.20
C ARG A 162 -4.00 -15.22 4.53
N GLY A 163 -2.98 -14.39 4.36
CA GLY A 163 -1.60 -14.79 4.62
C GLY A 163 -0.64 -13.64 4.39
N SER A 164 0.61 -13.85 4.78
CA SER A 164 1.62 -12.79 4.86
C SER A 164 2.55 -12.72 3.66
N MET A 165 2.42 -13.62 2.68
CA MET A 165 3.32 -13.68 1.52
C MET A 165 2.85 -12.78 0.37
N PRO A 166 3.75 -12.31 -0.50
CA PRO A 166 3.37 -11.61 -1.73
C PRO A 166 2.46 -12.47 -2.62
N ASP A 167 1.36 -11.89 -3.08
CA ASP A 167 0.45 -12.55 -4.01
C ASP A 167 0.45 -11.84 -5.37
N LEU A 168 -0.52 -12.17 -6.24
CA LEU A 168 -0.56 -11.59 -7.57
C LEU A 168 -0.86 -10.07 -7.57
N SER A 169 -1.24 -9.48 -6.43
CA SER A 169 -1.34 -8.02 -6.24
C SER A 169 0.03 -7.37 -6.28
N GLU A 170 0.96 -7.89 -5.49
CA GLU A 170 2.35 -7.44 -5.47
C GLU A 170 2.97 -7.63 -6.85
N ILE A 171 2.79 -8.80 -7.46
CA ILE A 171 3.29 -9.08 -8.81
C ILE A 171 2.75 -8.07 -9.83
N SER A 172 1.44 -7.77 -9.78
CA SER A 172 0.82 -6.79 -10.67
C SER A 172 1.36 -5.36 -10.48
N PHE A 173 1.71 -5.01 -9.24
CA PHE A 173 2.35 -3.74 -8.91
C PHE A 173 3.79 -3.67 -9.42
N LEU A 174 4.59 -4.72 -9.20
CA LEU A 174 5.95 -4.83 -9.75
C LEU A 174 5.93 -4.71 -11.28
N LEU A 175 5.02 -5.43 -11.95
CA LEU A 175 4.80 -5.29 -13.40
C LEU A 175 4.43 -3.86 -13.78
N GLY A 176 3.62 -3.18 -12.97
CA GLY A 176 3.27 -1.78 -13.22
C GLY A 176 4.45 -0.80 -13.19
N LEU A 177 5.42 -1.02 -12.29
CA LEU A 177 6.67 -0.26 -12.26
C LEU A 177 7.56 -0.61 -13.45
N VAL A 178 7.66 -1.88 -13.80
CA VAL A 178 8.40 -2.36 -14.98
C VAL A 178 7.81 -1.80 -16.27
N GLU A 179 6.49 -1.72 -16.40
CA GLU A 179 5.84 -1.13 -17.58
C GLU A 179 6.29 0.33 -17.79
N ILE A 180 6.43 1.11 -16.71
CA ILE A 180 6.95 2.49 -16.78
C ILE A 180 8.40 2.46 -17.24
N ALA A 181 9.24 1.66 -16.58
CA ALA A 181 10.67 1.58 -16.86
C ALA A 181 10.95 1.08 -18.30
N LYS A 182 10.31 -0.01 -18.74
CA LYS A 182 10.38 -0.52 -20.12
C LYS A 182 9.91 0.52 -21.13
N THR A 183 8.84 1.28 -20.86
CA THR A 183 8.38 2.32 -21.79
C THR A 183 9.45 3.40 -21.99
N ILE A 184 10.14 3.80 -20.92
CA ILE A 184 11.27 4.75 -20.97
C ILE A 184 12.44 4.12 -21.72
N ASP A 185 12.84 2.89 -21.36
CA ASP A 185 13.96 2.16 -21.96
C ASP A 185 13.78 1.96 -23.47
N PHE A 186 12.60 1.55 -23.93
CA PHE A 186 12.28 1.40 -25.35
C PHE A 186 12.41 2.71 -26.13
N ILE A 187 11.98 3.84 -25.56
CA ILE A 187 12.14 5.16 -26.21
C ILE A 187 13.61 5.55 -26.23
N TYR A 188 14.33 5.33 -25.13
CA TYR A 188 15.75 5.67 -25.00
C TYR A 188 16.59 4.96 -26.06
N ARG A 189 16.44 3.62 -26.17
CA ARG A 189 17.22 2.78 -27.08
C ARG A 189 16.97 3.03 -28.56
N GLN A 190 15.85 3.67 -28.92
CA GLN A 190 15.57 4.04 -30.31
C GLN A 190 16.42 5.23 -30.80
N GLU A 191 17.01 6.00 -29.89
CA GLU A 191 17.74 7.23 -30.21
C GLU A 191 19.20 7.19 -29.77
N VAL A 192 19.54 6.33 -28.81
CA VAL A 192 20.92 6.17 -28.33
C VAL A 192 21.30 4.70 -28.44
N ALA A 193 22.38 4.42 -29.17
CA ALA A 193 23.03 3.12 -29.16
C ALA A 193 23.76 2.98 -27.82
N VAL A 194 23.12 2.32 -26.85
CA VAL A 194 23.68 2.04 -25.54
C VAL A 194 23.90 0.52 -25.38
N PRO A 195 24.93 0.08 -24.63
CA PRO A 195 25.21 -1.33 -24.38
C PRO A 195 24.04 -2.09 -23.72
N ASP A 196 24.25 -3.37 -23.42
CA ASP A 196 23.28 -4.31 -22.82
C ASP A 196 22.72 -3.91 -21.43
N GLN A 197 22.98 -2.69 -20.94
CA GLN A 197 22.44 -2.16 -19.70
C GLN A 197 21.05 -1.52 -19.93
N CYS A 198 20.12 -1.75 -19.00
CA CYS A 198 18.82 -1.08 -18.97
C CYS A 198 18.94 0.44 -18.67
N MET A 199 18.22 1.27 -19.45
CA MET A 199 18.26 2.73 -19.33
C MET A 199 17.21 3.31 -18.37
N ALA A 200 16.40 2.47 -17.74
CA ALA A 200 15.47 2.90 -16.71
C ALA A 200 15.18 1.79 -15.70
N SER A 201 15.15 2.13 -14.42
CA SER A 201 14.87 1.16 -13.35
C SER A 201 14.20 1.83 -12.15
N PHE A 202 13.57 1.02 -11.31
CA PHE A 202 13.04 1.40 -10.01
C PHE A 202 13.82 0.72 -8.89
N THR A 203 14.21 1.50 -7.89
CA THR A 203 14.53 1.00 -6.55
C THR A 203 13.29 1.16 -5.67
N ILE A 204 12.78 0.06 -5.14
CA ILE A 204 11.63 0.01 -4.22
C ILE A 204 12.18 0.04 -2.80
N ILE A 205 11.75 1.01 -2.01
CA ILE A 205 12.14 1.14 -0.60
C ILE A 205 11.04 0.52 0.27
N CYS A 206 11.24 -0.72 0.68
CA CYS A 206 10.34 -1.41 1.59
C CYS A 206 10.45 -0.80 2.99
N ASP A 207 9.34 -0.27 3.52
CA ASP A 207 9.28 0.43 4.80
C ASP A 207 8.64 -0.41 5.92
N GLY A 208 8.61 -1.74 5.79
CA GLY A 208 8.05 -2.62 6.82
C GLY A 208 8.69 -2.45 8.19
N ARG A 209 10.03 -2.58 8.27
CA ARG A 209 10.83 -2.38 9.50
C ARG A 209 10.79 -0.96 10.04
N ARG A 210 10.23 -0.02 9.28
CA ARG A 210 10.01 1.35 9.76
C ARG A 210 8.88 1.40 10.79
N PHE A 211 7.84 0.59 10.60
CA PHE A 211 6.59 0.66 11.37
C PHE A 211 6.32 -0.59 12.23
N ASN A 212 7.01 -1.71 11.97
CA ASN A 212 6.68 -3.02 12.54
C ASN A 212 6.56 -3.06 14.07
N SER A 213 7.47 -2.42 14.80
CA SER A 213 7.51 -2.45 16.27
C SER A 213 6.21 -2.00 16.94
N PHE A 214 5.51 -1.03 16.36
CA PHE A 214 4.22 -0.52 16.87
C PHE A 214 3.01 -0.98 16.07
N LEU A 215 3.23 -1.75 15.00
CA LEU A 215 2.17 -2.53 14.33
C LEU A 215 2.17 -4.00 14.79
N ASN A 216 3.09 -4.36 15.68
CA ASN A 216 3.32 -5.70 16.22
C ASN A 216 3.57 -6.76 15.12
N GLU A 217 4.25 -6.35 14.05
CA GLU A 217 4.65 -7.26 12.98
C GLU A 217 6.06 -7.79 13.25
N ALA A 218 6.23 -9.11 13.11
CA ALA A 218 7.52 -9.76 13.34
C ALA A 218 8.53 -9.39 12.24
N ASP A 219 9.80 -9.21 12.61
CA ASP A 219 10.87 -8.93 11.65
C ASP A 219 11.05 -10.09 10.66
N GLU A 220 10.83 -11.33 11.11
CA GLU A 220 10.88 -12.53 10.28
C GLU A 220 9.80 -12.50 9.19
N THR A 221 8.58 -12.06 9.51
CA THR A 221 7.51 -11.90 8.51
C THR A 221 7.91 -10.92 7.42
N ILE A 222 8.50 -9.79 7.80
CA ILE A 222 8.93 -8.74 6.87
C ILE A 222 10.09 -9.23 6.01
N GLN A 223 11.07 -9.91 6.63
CA GLN A 223 12.20 -10.49 5.91
C GLN A 223 11.72 -11.52 4.88
N HIS A 224 10.86 -12.47 5.27
CA HIS A 224 10.29 -13.45 4.36
C HIS A 224 9.51 -12.78 3.22
N TYR A 225 8.69 -11.76 3.51
CA TYR A 225 7.98 -11.02 2.47
C TYR A 225 8.94 -10.38 1.45
N GLN A 226 10.01 -9.73 1.92
CA GLN A 226 11.03 -9.13 1.04
C GLN A 226 11.80 -10.19 0.23
N ASP A 227 12.12 -11.33 0.83
CA ASP A 227 12.79 -12.44 0.15
C ASP A 227 11.93 -13.01 -0.99
N TYR A 228 10.62 -13.19 -0.74
CA TYR A 228 9.68 -13.64 -1.77
C TYR A 228 9.45 -12.59 -2.87
N LEU A 229 9.48 -11.29 -2.54
CA LEU A 229 9.45 -10.27 -3.58
C LEU A 229 10.70 -10.34 -4.48
N ASN A 230 11.89 -10.51 -3.91
CA ASN A 230 13.12 -10.70 -4.68
C ASN A 230 13.09 -11.99 -5.50
N TRP A 231 12.54 -13.07 -4.94
CA TRP A 231 12.31 -14.32 -5.66
C TRP A 231 11.40 -14.09 -6.87
N TRP A 232 10.28 -13.38 -6.71
CA TRP A 232 9.37 -13.04 -7.80
C TRP A 232 10.05 -12.19 -8.89
N ILE A 233 10.82 -11.18 -8.48
CA ILE A 233 11.61 -10.34 -9.41
C ILE A 233 12.55 -11.21 -10.24
N LYS A 234 13.26 -12.14 -9.61
CA LYS A 234 14.17 -13.08 -10.31
C LYS A 234 13.41 -14.03 -11.23
N LYS A 235 12.35 -14.67 -10.71
CA LYS A 235 11.55 -15.66 -11.44
C LYS A 235 10.90 -15.07 -12.70
N LEU A 236 10.46 -13.81 -12.63
CA LEU A 236 9.85 -13.08 -13.74
C LEU A 236 10.88 -12.41 -14.68
N GLY A 237 12.19 -12.52 -14.41
CA GLY A 237 13.23 -11.89 -15.21
C GLY A 237 13.25 -10.36 -15.13
N LEU A 238 12.86 -9.79 -13.99
CA LEU A 238 12.67 -8.34 -13.80
C LEU A 238 13.88 -7.65 -13.13
N ILE A 239 14.95 -8.39 -12.82
CA ILE A 239 16.14 -7.91 -12.09
C ILE A 239 16.83 -6.69 -12.73
N ASN A 240 16.68 -6.50 -14.04
CA ASN A 240 17.28 -5.37 -14.75
C ASN A 240 16.46 -4.08 -14.62
N TYR A 241 15.23 -4.18 -14.13
CA TYR A 241 14.30 -3.06 -14.00
C TYR A 241 13.94 -2.74 -12.55
N LEU A 242 14.11 -3.69 -11.63
CA LEU A 242 13.66 -3.57 -10.24
C LEU A 242 14.77 -3.97 -9.26
N GLU A 243 14.85 -3.23 -8.17
CA GLU A 243 15.67 -3.50 -7.00
C GLU A 243 14.82 -3.27 -5.75
N ILE A 244 15.02 -4.06 -4.71
CA ILE A 244 14.38 -3.88 -3.40
C ILE A 244 15.45 -3.50 -2.38
N MET A 245 15.17 -2.48 -1.59
CA MET A 245 15.98 -2.09 -0.43
C MET A 245 15.09 -1.86 0.78
N ASP A 246 15.59 -2.22 1.96
CA ASP A 246 14.91 -1.93 3.22
C ASP A 246 15.14 -0.46 3.64
N TYR A 247 14.09 0.21 4.11
CA TYR A 247 14.16 1.61 4.55
C TYR A 247 15.17 1.81 5.69
N GLN A 248 15.20 0.94 6.71
CA GLN A 248 16.13 1.09 7.82
C GLN A 248 17.57 0.86 7.38
N TYR A 249 17.79 -0.09 6.45
CA TYR A 249 19.09 -0.25 5.80
C TYR A 249 19.51 1.03 5.06
N VAL A 250 18.60 1.64 4.29
CA VAL A 250 18.87 2.89 3.58
C VAL A 250 19.23 4.02 4.53
N ILE A 251 18.44 4.24 5.59
CA ILE A 251 18.68 5.32 6.54
C ILE A 251 20.01 5.13 7.27
N SER A 252 20.29 3.92 7.76
CA SER A 252 21.53 3.65 8.51
C SER A 252 22.79 3.80 7.66
N ASN A 253 22.76 3.41 6.38
CA ASN A 253 23.96 3.36 5.54
C ASN A 253 24.16 4.60 4.64
N TYR A 254 23.09 5.31 4.27
CA TYR A 254 23.17 6.38 3.26
C TYR A 254 22.74 7.75 3.79
N LEU A 255 21.93 7.84 4.85
CA LEU A 255 21.58 9.13 5.44
C LEU A 255 22.76 9.65 6.27
N PRO A 256 23.20 10.92 6.14
CA PRO A 256 24.27 11.45 6.97
C PRO A 256 23.96 11.30 8.46
N GLN A 257 24.94 10.88 9.26
CA GLN A 257 24.76 10.59 10.69
C GLN A 257 24.09 11.75 11.46
N LYS A 258 24.44 12.99 11.13
CA LYS A 258 23.80 14.18 11.72
C LYS A 258 22.28 14.19 11.49
N MET A 259 21.82 13.88 10.28
CA MET A 259 20.40 13.81 9.97
C MET A 259 19.71 12.59 10.60
N GLN A 260 20.43 11.47 10.78
CA GLN A 260 19.90 10.32 11.53
C GLN A 260 19.60 10.69 12.99
N LEU A 261 20.54 11.38 13.65
CA LEU A 261 20.37 11.86 15.03
C LEU A 261 19.23 12.88 15.15
N GLU A 262 19.13 13.81 14.20
CA GLU A 262 18.06 14.80 14.14
C GLU A 262 16.69 14.13 13.94
N LYS A 263 16.59 13.17 13.02
CA LYS A 263 15.38 12.36 12.80
C LYS A 263 14.94 11.67 14.10
N ALA A 264 15.86 11.02 14.80
CA ALA A 264 15.57 10.33 16.07
C ALA A 264 15.07 11.31 17.15
N ALA A 265 15.72 12.47 17.28
CA ALA A 265 15.30 13.51 18.23
C ALA A 265 13.89 14.06 17.90
N ILE A 266 13.58 14.32 16.63
CA ILE A 266 12.24 14.74 16.20
C ILE A 266 11.21 13.67 16.55
N ARG A 267 11.48 12.40 16.22
CA ARG A 267 10.57 11.28 16.52
C ARG A 267 10.22 11.25 18.01
N GLU A 268 11.21 11.28 18.88
CA GLU A 268 10.99 11.16 20.32
C GLU A 268 10.22 12.36 20.89
N ASN A 269 10.56 13.57 20.46
CA ASN A 269 9.84 14.78 20.86
C ASN A 269 8.36 14.74 20.43
N VAL A 270 8.09 14.32 19.19
CA VAL A 270 6.73 14.19 18.67
C VAL A 270 5.96 13.09 19.40
N ARG A 271 6.60 11.94 19.65
CA ARG A 271 6.00 10.82 20.39
C ARG A 271 5.59 11.26 21.79
N ALA A 272 6.48 11.91 22.53
CA ALA A 272 6.19 12.44 23.86
C ALA A 272 5.05 13.46 23.84
N PHE A 273 5.08 14.39 22.88
CA PHE A 273 4.03 15.39 22.69
C PHE A 273 2.64 14.75 22.48
N TYR A 274 2.51 13.87 21.48
CA TYR A 274 1.24 13.21 21.18
C TYR A 274 0.81 12.24 22.28
N SER A 275 1.74 11.62 23.00
CA SER A 275 1.41 10.76 24.15
C SER A 275 0.74 11.57 25.25
N ASN A 276 1.31 12.71 25.63
CA ASN A 276 0.74 13.60 26.65
C ASN A 276 -0.61 14.17 26.23
N LEU A 277 -0.80 14.39 24.93
CA LEU A 277 -2.01 14.99 24.38
C LEU A 277 -3.15 13.99 24.18
N MET A 278 -2.87 12.82 23.59
CA MET A 278 -3.89 11.90 23.08
C MET A 278 -4.21 10.77 24.04
N LEU A 279 -3.25 10.26 24.83
CA LEU A 279 -3.54 9.17 25.77
C LEU A 279 -4.62 9.51 26.79
N PRO A 280 -4.64 10.72 27.40
CA PRO A 280 -5.67 11.08 28.37
C PRO A 280 -7.09 11.18 27.77
N LEU A 281 -7.21 11.29 26.44
CA LEU A 281 -8.50 11.42 25.76
C LEU A 281 -9.19 10.07 25.51
N LEU A 282 -8.44 8.95 25.61
CA LEU A 282 -8.98 7.64 25.29
C LEU A 282 -9.96 7.17 26.37
N ASN A 283 -11.26 7.30 26.09
CA ASN A 283 -12.32 6.67 26.88
C ASN A 283 -12.96 5.54 26.05
N PRO A 284 -12.60 4.28 26.31
CA PRO A 284 -13.10 3.18 25.49
C PRO A 284 -14.62 2.96 25.61
N TYR A 285 -15.28 3.51 26.62
CA TYR A 285 -16.73 3.45 26.79
C TYR A 285 -17.49 4.51 26.00
N ASP A 286 -16.82 5.57 25.54
CA ASP A 286 -17.41 6.64 24.73
C ASP A 286 -16.44 7.04 23.61
N MET A 287 -16.39 6.19 22.59
CA MET A 287 -15.51 6.42 21.44
C MET A 287 -15.96 7.59 20.57
N VAL A 288 -17.24 7.95 20.59
CA VAL A 288 -17.75 9.13 19.87
C VAL A 288 -17.15 10.40 20.47
N GLU A 289 -17.25 10.56 21.79
CA GLU A 289 -16.65 11.73 22.46
C GLU A 289 -15.13 11.70 22.41
N THR A 290 -14.50 10.53 22.60
CA THR A 290 -13.05 10.34 22.44
C THR A 290 -12.56 10.86 21.09
N MET A 291 -13.23 10.47 19.99
CA MET A 291 -12.85 10.92 18.65
C MET A 291 -13.09 12.43 18.48
N ASN A 292 -14.22 12.96 18.97
CA ASN A 292 -14.51 14.40 18.88
C ASN A 292 -13.47 15.25 19.64
N GLN A 293 -13.04 14.80 20.82
CA GLN A 293 -12.00 15.49 21.58
C GLN A 293 -10.65 15.41 20.87
N ALA A 294 -10.27 14.24 20.34
CA ALA A 294 -9.03 14.10 19.59
C ALA A 294 -9.01 14.95 18.32
N ILE A 295 -10.13 15.09 17.59
CA ILE A 295 -10.25 16.00 16.44
C ILE A 295 -10.01 17.46 16.87
N LYS A 296 -10.62 17.89 17.98
CA LYS A 296 -10.46 19.26 18.50
C LYS A 296 -9.03 19.53 19.00
N SER A 297 -8.38 18.50 19.56
CA SER A 297 -7.04 18.59 20.13
C SER A 297 -5.91 18.34 19.12
N ASP A 298 -6.19 17.84 17.91
CA ASP A 298 -5.16 17.54 16.91
C ASP A 298 -4.35 18.82 16.57
N PRO A 299 -3.04 18.86 16.86
CA PRO A 299 -2.20 20.03 16.62
C PRO A 299 -1.98 20.31 15.13
N GLU A 300 -2.29 19.35 14.25
CA GLU A 300 -1.94 19.39 12.83
C GLU A 300 -3.16 19.09 11.94
N PRO A 301 -4.16 19.98 11.91
CA PRO A 301 -5.33 19.78 11.06
C PRO A 301 -4.92 19.71 9.57
N GLU A 302 -5.40 18.70 8.86
CA GLU A 302 -5.23 18.59 7.42
C GLU A 302 -6.29 19.45 6.72
N THR A 303 -5.91 20.32 5.78
CA THR A 303 -6.88 21.21 5.14
C THR A 303 -7.95 20.48 4.33
N SER A 304 -7.63 19.26 3.87
CA SER A 304 -8.54 18.38 3.14
C SER A 304 -9.41 17.49 4.03
N ASN A 305 -9.13 17.40 5.34
CA ASN A 305 -9.83 16.48 6.23
C ASN A 305 -10.27 17.16 7.54
N PRO A 306 -11.58 17.37 7.76
CA PRO A 306 -12.08 17.99 8.99
C PRO A 306 -11.82 17.17 10.25
N GLU A 307 -11.54 15.86 10.13
CA GLU A 307 -11.16 15.00 11.26
C GLU A 307 -9.67 15.12 11.65
N GLY A 308 -8.92 16.03 11.03
CA GLY A 308 -7.48 16.15 11.26
C GLY A 308 -6.70 14.98 10.67
N ARG A 309 -5.56 14.64 11.30
CA ARG A 309 -4.66 13.55 10.88
C ARG A 309 -4.76 12.35 11.81
N TYR A 310 -4.95 12.60 13.10
CA TYR A 310 -4.91 11.55 14.12
C TYR A 310 -6.04 10.54 13.95
N ILE A 311 -7.29 10.99 13.86
CA ILE A 311 -8.45 10.10 13.80
C ILE A 311 -8.53 9.27 12.51
N PRO A 312 -8.25 9.83 11.32
CA PRO A 312 -8.19 9.01 10.11
C PRO A 312 -7.11 7.93 10.14
N LEU A 313 -5.94 8.25 10.69
CA LEU A 313 -4.88 7.27 10.90
C LEU A 313 -5.29 6.20 11.91
N PHE A 314 -5.85 6.60 13.04
CA PHE A 314 -6.37 5.67 14.05
C PHE A 314 -7.38 4.70 13.45
N LYS A 315 -8.40 5.22 12.74
CA LYS A 315 -9.41 4.40 12.06
C LYS A 315 -8.79 3.43 11.05
N SER A 316 -7.69 3.79 10.39
CA SER A 316 -6.97 2.89 9.48
C SER A 316 -6.16 1.82 10.23
N LEU A 317 -5.44 2.20 11.29
CA LEU A 317 -4.58 1.30 12.05
C LEU A 317 -5.36 0.23 12.80
N MET A 318 -6.61 0.50 13.17
CA MET A 318 -7.51 -0.52 13.74
C MET A 318 -7.64 -1.78 12.86
N TYR A 319 -7.47 -1.63 11.54
CA TYR A 319 -7.54 -2.74 10.57
C TYR A 319 -6.15 -3.14 10.05
N ILE A 320 -5.07 -2.81 10.76
CA ILE A 320 -3.68 -3.11 10.36
C ILE A 320 -2.88 -3.68 11.51
N VAL A 321 -3.06 -3.17 12.73
CA VAL A 321 -2.33 -3.63 13.92
C VAL A 321 -2.58 -5.13 14.14
N ASN A 322 -1.49 -5.86 14.40
CA ASN A 322 -1.54 -7.23 14.85
C ASN A 322 -1.71 -7.25 16.38
N TYR A 323 -2.92 -7.50 16.87
CA TYR A 323 -3.25 -7.28 18.28
C TYR A 323 -2.65 -8.35 19.19
N LYS A 324 -1.70 -7.95 20.04
CA LYS A 324 -0.93 -8.86 20.89
C LYS A 324 -1.82 -9.55 21.91
N GLU A 325 -2.66 -8.78 22.58
CA GLU A 325 -3.53 -9.31 23.65
C GLU A 325 -4.55 -10.29 23.07
N LEU A 326 -5.09 -9.94 21.90
CA LEU A 326 -6.03 -10.77 21.16
C LEU A 326 -5.40 -12.10 20.71
N ALA A 327 -4.20 -12.03 20.12
CA ALA A 327 -3.46 -13.22 19.67
C ALA A 327 -3.07 -14.11 20.85
N HIS A 328 -2.63 -13.50 21.97
CA HIS A 328 -2.30 -14.21 23.19
C HIS A 328 -3.51 -14.98 23.73
N TYR A 329 -4.65 -14.30 23.92
CA TYR A 329 -5.89 -14.93 24.37
C TYR A 329 -6.33 -16.06 23.43
N ALA A 330 -6.31 -15.82 22.12
CA ALA A 330 -6.72 -16.82 21.14
C ALA A 330 -5.86 -18.09 21.21
N SER A 331 -4.54 -17.93 21.31
CA SER A 331 -3.60 -19.04 21.45
C SER A 331 -3.80 -19.80 22.78
N LEU A 332 -3.94 -19.07 23.88
CA LEU A 332 -4.01 -19.64 25.23
C LEU A 332 -5.26 -20.51 25.45
N TYR A 333 -6.39 -20.09 24.88
CA TYR A 333 -7.69 -20.74 25.06
C TYR A 333 -8.18 -21.51 23.81
N GLY A 334 -7.30 -21.73 22.83
CA GLY A 334 -7.63 -22.46 21.60
C GLY A 334 -8.79 -21.83 20.81
N LYS A 335 -8.92 -20.50 20.84
CA LYS A 335 -9.92 -19.76 20.05
C LYS A 335 -9.37 -19.47 18.65
N ASN A 336 -10.27 -19.41 17.68
CA ASN A 336 -9.91 -18.95 16.35
C ASN A 336 -9.69 -17.43 16.36
N TYR A 337 -8.45 -16.99 16.10
CA TYR A 337 -8.09 -15.58 16.07
C TYR A 337 -8.89 -14.78 15.02
N VAL A 338 -9.14 -15.36 13.85
CA VAL A 338 -9.85 -14.69 12.74
C VAL A 338 -11.29 -14.41 13.10
N ASP A 339 -11.98 -15.39 13.71
CA ASP A 339 -13.36 -15.24 14.14
C ASP A 339 -13.46 -14.16 15.23
N LEU A 340 -12.57 -14.21 16.22
CA LEU A 340 -12.55 -13.25 17.32
C LEU A 340 -12.18 -11.83 16.87
N TYR A 341 -11.20 -11.68 15.96
CA TYR A 341 -10.86 -10.42 15.33
C TYR A 341 -12.08 -9.84 14.58
N SER A 342 -12.77 -10.67 13.80
CA SER A 342 -13.95 -10.26 13.03
C SER A 342 -15.09 -9.82 13.96
N GLU A 343 -15.36 -10.56 15.03
CA GLU A 343 -16.35 -10.22 16.06
C GLU A 343 -16.06 -8.87 16.73
N LEU A 344 -14.83 -8.68 17.23
CA LEU A 344 -14.46 -7.47 17.98
C LEU A 344 -14.39 -6.23 17.08
N THR A 345 -13.89 -6.35 15.85
CA THR A 345 -13.85 -5.22 14.91
C THR A 345 -15.22 -4.74 14.46
N ARG A 346 -16.26 -5.59 14.46
CA ARG A 346 -17.63 -5.17 14.17
C ARG A 346 -18.21 -4.28 15.28
N ASN A 347 -17.85 -4.57 16.52
CA ASN A 347 -18.32 -3.87 17.71
C ASN A 347 -17.26 -2.92 18.29
N LEU A 348 -16.27 -2.49 17.49
CA LEU A 348 -15.08 -1.82 18.02
C LEU A 348 -15.40 -0.53 18.79
N PHE A 349 -16.45 0.18 18.37
CA PHE A 349 -16.89 1.44 18.97
C PHE A 349 -18.09 1.30 19.92
N GLU A 350 -18.57 0.07 20.14
CA GLU A 350 -19.72 -0.22 20.98
C GLU A 350 -19.28 -1.12 22.15
N PRO A 351 -19.35 -0.66 23.40
CA PRO A 351 -18.95 -1.48 24.54
C PRO A 351 -19.91 -2.66 24.73
N TYR A 352 -19.36 -3.85 24.98
CA TYR A 352 -20.16 -5.05 25.28
C TYR A 352 -20.77 -5.00 26.68
N THR A 353 -20.03 -4.42 27.63
CA THR A 353 -20.43 -4.24 29.02
C THR A 353 -19.55 -3.19 29.69
N LYS A 354 -19.80 -2.86 30.95
CA LYS A 354 -18.93 -1.99 31.75
C LYS A 354 -18.08 -2.84 32.69
N LEU A 355 -16.76 -2.69 32.62
CA LEU A 355 -15.83 -3.37 33.53
C LEU A 355 -15.58 -2.50 34.75
N THR A 356 -15.65 -3.13 35.93
CA THR A 356 -15.17 -2.57 37.19
C THR A 356 -13.68 -2.89 37.40
N ASP A 357 -13.01 -2.20 38.32
CA ASP A 357 -11.61 -2.51 38.67
C ASP A 357 -11.44 -3.96 39.12
N ASN A 358 -12.44 -4.51 39.84
CA ASN A 358 -12.46 -5.92 40.19
C ASN A 358 -12.59 -6.83 38.97
N ASP A 359 -13.39 -6.46 37.96
CA ASP A 359 -13.50 -7.25 36.73
C ASP A 359 -12.17 -7.29 35.97
N LEU A 360 -11.50 -6.14 35.84
CA LEU A 360 -10.18 -6.05 35.21
C LEU A 360 -9.17 -6.94 35.94
N PHE A 361 -9.10 -6.82 37.27
CA PHE A 361 -8.21 -7.64 38.08
C PHE A 361 -8.49 -9.15 37.93
N GLN A 362 -9.76 -9.56 37.93
CA GLN A 362 -10.12 -10.97 37.74
C GLN A 362 -9.81 -11.49 36.34
N ILE A 363 -10.00 -10.66 35.31
CA ILE A 363 -9.65 -11.02 33.92
C ILE A 363 -8.12 -11.15 33.79
N GLU A 364 -7.34 -10.20 34.30
CA GLU A 364 -5.89 -10.26 34.27
C GLU A 364 -5.35 -11.48 35.02
N LEU A 365 -5.91 -11.80 36.19
CA LEU A 365 -5.58 -13.03 36.92
C LEU A 365 -5.92 -14.29 36.12
N PHE A 366 -7.07 -14.31 35.46
CA PHE A 366 -7.50 -15.41 34.60
C PHE A 366 -6.54 -15.61 33.42
N LEU A 367 -6.16 -14.54 32.73
CA LEU A 367 -5.19 -14.56 31.63
C LEU A 367 -3.79 -14.99 32.09
N ALA A 368 -3.35 -14.58 33.28
CA ALA A 368 -2.02 -14.89 33.79
C ALA A 368 -1.85 -16.32 34.32
N LYS A 369 -2.88 -16.88 34.98
CA LYS A 369 -2.74 -18.14 35.74
C LYS A 369 -3.27 -19.38 35.03
N ASN A 370 -3.95 -19.25 33.88
CA ASN A 370 -4.66 -20.34 33.18
C ASN A 370 -5.68 -21.14 34.02
N GLN A 371 -5.85 -20.77 35.29
CA GLN A 371 -6.71 -21.42 36.28
C GLN A 371 -7.09 -20.33 37.30
N SER A 372 -8.24 -19.68 37.09
CA SER A 372 -8.88 -18.82 38.08
C SER A 372 -10.05 -19.58 38.71
N GLU A 373 -10.25 -19.41 40.02
CA GLU A 373 -11.43 -19.94 40.74
C GLU A 373 -12.75 -19.35 40.19
N SER A 374 -12.70 -18.21 39.50
CA SER A 374 -13.85 -17.62 38.80
C SER A 374 -13.49 -17.25 37.36
N THR A 375 -14.07 -17.97 36.40
CA THR A 375 -13.97 -17.62 34.98
C THR A 375 -14.78 -16.34 34.72
N PRO A 376 -14.18 -15.28 34.14
CA PRO A 376 -14.93 -14.08 33.79
C PRO A 376 -16.04 -14.39 32.78
N THR A 377 -17.12 -13.62 32.78
CA THR A 377 -18.21 -13.84 31.82
C THR A 377 -17.74 -13.55 30.39
N PRO A 378 -18.30 -14.22 29.36
CA PRO A 378 -17.89 -13.99 27.98
C PRO A 378 -17.95 -12.51 27.55
N LEU A 379 -19.01 -11.78 27.94
CA LEU A 379 -19.15 -10.35 27.64
C LEU A 379 -18.06 -9.50 28.29
N LYS A 380 -17.60 -9.85 29.50
CA LYS A 380 -16.52 -9.15 30.19
C LYS A 380 -15.17 -9.40 29.49
N LEU A 381 -14.92 -10.63 29.04
CA LEU A 381 -13.72 -10.96 28.26
C LEU A 381 -13.71 -10.23 26.91
N LEU A 382 -14.81 -10.25 26.17
CA LEU A 382 -14.92 -9.54 24.90
C LEU A 382 -14.71 -8.04 25.07
N GLU A 383 -15.30 -7.44 26.11
CA GLU A 383 -15.07 -6.04 26.43
C GLU A 383 -13.61 -5.75 26.73
N TYR A 384 -12.95 -6.56 27.56
CA TYR A 384 -11.52 -6.39 27.86
C TYR A 384 -10.66 -6.42 26.60
N LEU A 385 -10.87 -7.42 25.73
CA LEU A 385 -10.13 -7.55 24.47
C LEU A 385 -10.39 -6.37 23.52
N ARG A 386 -11.64 -5.90 23.44
CA ARG A 386 -12.00 -4.70 22.67
C ARG A 386 -11.25 -3.46 23.18
N GLN A 387 -11.21 -3.25 24.50
CA GLN A 387 -10.47 -2.13 25.10
C GLN A 387 -8.97 -2.22 24.83
N SER A 388 -8.39 -3.42 24.92
CA SER A 388 -6.98 -3.66 24.56
C SER A 388 -6.69 -3.35 23.10
N MET A 389 -7.56 -3.77 22.16
CA MET A 389 -7.42 -3.42 20.74
C MET A 389 -7.47 -1.91 20.49
N LEU A 390 -8.39 -1.20 21.16
CA LEU A 390 -8.47 0.26 21.05
C LEU A 390 -7.20 0.92 21.55
N ASN A 391 -6.69 0.51 22.72
CA ASN A 391 -5.48 1.03 23.31
C ASN A 391 -4.24 0.77 22.43
N GLU A 392 -4.06 -0.46 21.94
CA GLU A 392 -2.96 -0.81 21.04
C GLU A 392 -2.98 0.04 19.76
N ALA A 393 -4.15 0.20 19.12
CA ALA A 393 -4.28 1.03 17.91
C ALA A 393 -4.07 2.53 18.19
N TRP A 394 -4.49 3.03 19.35
CA TRP A 394 -4.31 4.42 19.76
C TRP A 394 -2.82 4.75 19.97
N VAL A 395 -2.10 3.87 20.68
CA VAL A 395 -0.65 3.97 20.87
C VAL A 395 0.09 3.82 19.54
N ALA A 396 -0.32 2.87 18.69
CA ALA A 396 0.24 2.71 17.35
C ALA A 396 0.10 3.99 16.50
N THR A 397 -1.03 4.69 16.61
CA THR A 397 -1.29 5.96 15.92
C THR A 397 -0.30 7.05 16.34
N ILE A 398 -0.04 7.18 17.65
CA ILE A 398 0.96 8.12 18.19
C ILE A 398 2.34 7.83 17.60
N ASN A 399 2.76 6.57 17.65
CA ASN A 399 4.08 6.16 17.17
C ASN A 399 4.22 6.31 15.65
N TYR A 400 3.17 6.01 14.90
CA TYR A 400 3.13 6.18 13.45
C TYR A 400 3.27 7.66 13.07
N LEU A 401 2.53 8.57 13.72
CA LEU A 401 2.71 10.01 13.49
C LEU A 401 4.11 10.49 13.84
N ALA A 402 4.66 10.05 14.97
CA ALA A 402 6.03 10.37 15.35
C ALA A 402 7.04 9.96 14.27
N GLU A 403 6.90 8.75 13.73
CA GLU A 403 7.77 8.22 12.68
C GLU A 403 7.61 8.96 11.35
N ILE A 404 6.39 9.32 10.94
CA ILE A 404 6.15 10.12 9.73
C ILE A 404 6.71 11.54 9.89
N ARG A 405 6.46 12.18 11.04
CA ARG A 405 6.94 13.53 11.34
C ARG A 405 8.45 13.62 11.38
N SER A 406 9.11 12.56 11.82
CA SER A 406 10.58 12.51 11.82
C SER A 406 11.20 12.57 10.42
N ASP A 407 10.48 12.22 9.35
CA ASP A 407 10.91 12.48 7.97
C ASP A 407 10.48 13.86 7.48
N ARG A 408 9.24 14.24 7.77
CA ARG A 408 8.61 15.46 7.26
C ARG A 408 9.25 16.72 7.81
N ASP A 409 9.62 16.70 9.09
CA ASP A 409 10.08 17.88 9.80
C ASP A 409 11.60 18.10 9.68
N LEU A 410 12.32 17.21 8.99
CA LEU A 410 13.69 17.45 8.54
C LEU A 410 13.72 18.51 7.44
N LEU A 411 14.86 19.20 7.33
CA LEU A 411 15.07 20.21 6.29
C LEU A 411 15.03 19.62 4.87
N LEU A 412 15.51 18.38 4.72
CA LEU A 412 15.58 17.66 3.45
C LEU A 412 14.94 16.29 3.60
N GLU A 413 14.20 15.83 2.58
CA GLU A 413 13.56 14.50 2.63
C GLU A 413 14.63 13.39 2.61
N PRO A 414 14.61 12.45 3.57
CA PRO A 414 15.70 11.47 3.75
C PRO A 414 16.04 10.65 2.52
N ILE A 415 15.04 10.14 1.80
CA ILE A 415 15.27 9.29 0.62
C ILE A 415 15.94 10.10 -0.50
N SER A 416 15.54 11.35 -0.70
CA SER A 416 16.14 12.25 -1.69
C SER A 416 17.58 12.62 -1.33
N VAL A 417 17.92 12.68 -0.04
CA VAL A 417 19.31 12.84 0.43
C VAL A 417 20.12 11.58 0.15
N CYS A 418 19.56 10.40 0.40
CA CYS A 418 20.23 9.12 0.13
C CYS A 418 20.41 8.85 -1.37
N PHE A 419 19.48 9.35 -2.20
CA PHE A 419 19.41 9.07 -3.65
C PHE A 419 19.17 10.33 -4.49
N PRO A 420 20.11 11.30 -4.51
CA PRO A 420 19.90 12.62 -5.13
C PRO A 420 19.65 12.54 -6.65
N ASP A 421 20.26 11.56 -7.32
CA ASP A 421 20.12 11.37 -8.75
C ASP A 421 18.80 10.66 -9.16
N HIS A 422 18.06 10.09 -8.21
CA HIS A 422 16.84 9.36 -8.53
C HIS A 422 15.65 10.32 -8.75
N ILE A 423 14.72 9.89 -9.59
CA ILE A 423 13.41 10.54 -9.74
C ILE A 423 12.46 9.94 -8.71
N ARG A 424 11.95 10.80 -7.82
CA ARG A 424 11.10 10.40 -6.69
C ARG A 424 9.66 10.10 -7.12
N TRP A 425 9.25 8.86 -6.92
CA TRP A 425 7.87 8.38 -7.09
C TRP A 425 7.24 8.02 -5.76
N THR A 426 5.91 8.02 -5.66
CA THR A 426 5.15 7.74 -4.45
C THR A 426 3.85 7.01 -4.79
N ILE A 427 3.17 6.42 -3.81
CA ILE A 427 1.81 5.86 -3.97
C ILE A 427 0.70 6.90 -3.68
N HIS A 428 1.06 8.03 -3.07
CA HIS A 428 0.15 9.12 -2.70
C HIS A 428 0.36 10.33 -3.62
N ALA A 429 -0.71 10.83 -4.25
CA ALA A 429 -0.62 12.02 -5.08
C ALA A 429 -0.40 13.27 -4.22
N LYS A 430 0.77 13.90 -4.37
CA LYS A 430 1.09 15.15 -3.68
C LYS A 430 1.97 16.07 -4.54
N PRO A 431 1.90 17.40 -4.35
CA PRO A 431 2.84 18.33 -4.96
C PRO A 431 4.27 17.89 -4.64
N GLY A 432 5.18 17.99 -5.61
CA GLY A 432 6.56 17.54 -5.40
C GLY A 432 6.89 16.17 -6.01
N GLN A 433 5.91 15.28 -6.23
CA GLN A 433 6.22 13.88 -6.53
C GLN A 433 5.30 13.27 -7.58
N LEU A 434 5.84 12.30 -8.34
CA LEU A 434 5.08 11.49 -9.28
C LEU A 434 4.38 10.37 -8.52
N ALA A 435 3.05 10.34 -8.52
CA ALA A 435 2.32 9.27 -7.87
C ALA A 435 1.99 8.14 -8.85
N VAL A 436 2.36 6.91 -8.51
CA VAL A 436 2.00 5.74 -9.32
C VAL A 436 0.50 5.48 -9.21
N LEU A 437 -0.13 5.19 -10.35
CA LEU A 437 -1.51 4.78 -10.43
C LEU A 437 -1.62 3.28 -10.21
N THR A 438 -2.32 2.90 -9.15
CA THR A 438 -2.79 1.53 -8.93
C THR A 438 -4.20 1.35 -9.50
N ASN A 439 -4.59 0.11 -9.78
CA ASN A 439 -5.90 -0.19 -10.33
C ASN A 439 -6.99 -0.01 -9.27
N THR A 440 -8.07 0.66 -9.64
CA THR A 440 -9.22 0.89 -8.77
C THR A 440 -10.42 0.11 -9.27
N ALA A 441 -10.96 -0.78 -8.43
CA ALA A 441 -12.20 -1.51 -8.71
C ALA A 441 -13.41 -0.69 -8.28
N LEU A 442 -13.52 -0.44 -6.97
CA LEU A 442 -14.64 0.25 -6.32
C LEU A 442 -14.08 1.36 -5.42
N GLY A 443 -14.51 2.60 -5.62
CA GLY A 443 -14.11 3.72 -4.76
C GLY A 443 -12.63 4.06 -4.83
N ASP A 444 -11.93 4.00 -3.70
CA ASP A 444 -10.52 4.33 -3.61
C ASP A 444 -9.59 3.16 -3.97
N PRO A 445 -8.41 3.43 -4.55
CA PRO A 445 -7.43 2.39 -4.85
C PRO A 445 -6.90 1.75 -3.56
N ILE A 446 -6.98 0.41 -3.49
CA ILE A 446 -6.40 -0.39 -2.43
C ILE A 446 -4.97 -0.76 -2.83
N GLN A 447 -4.02 -0.58 -1.90
CA GLN A 447 -2.63 -0.91 -2.17
C GLN A 447 -2.41 -2.42 -2.14
N PRO A 448 -1.43 -2.96 -2.90
CA PRO A 448 -1.21 -4.40 -3.05
C PRO A 448 -1.12 -5.17 -1.73
N TRP A 449 -0.48 -4.57 -0.72
CA TRP A 449 -0.26 -5.17 0.59
C TRP A 449 -1.45 -5.03 1.56
N HIS A 450 -2.54 -4.36 1.16
CA HIS A 450 -3.76 -4.19 1.95
C HIS A 450 -4.96 -4.96 1.37
N GLY A 451 -4.72 -5.89 0.45
CA GLY A 451 -5.74 -6.74 -0.15
C GLY A 451 -5.13 -7.94 -0.85
N VAL A 452 -5.96 -8.68 -1.57
CA VAL A 452 -5.56 -9.79 -2.46
C VAL A 452 -6.04 -9.47 -3.86
N SER A 453 -5.36 -10.01 -4.86
CA SER A 453 -5.69 -9.71 -6.24
C SER A 453 -6.96 -10.44 -6.68
N VAL A 454 -7.70 -9.84 -7.61
CA VAL A 454 -8.90 -10.44 -8.17
C VAL A 454 -9.00 -10.17 -9.67
N PHE A 455 -9.23 -11.21 -10.46
CA PHE A 455 -9.66 -11.06 -11.84
C PHE A 455 -11.16 -10.72 -11.86
N MET A 456 -11.50 -9.59 -12.47
CA MET A 456 -12.88 -9.10 -12.56
C MET A 456 -13.13 -8.50 -13.93
N ARG A 457 -14.38 -8.58 -14.44
CA ARG A 457 -14.74 -7.92 -15.69
C ARG A 457 -14.93 -6.42 -15.46
N THR A 458 -14.47 -5.65 -16.44
CA THR A 458 -14.76 -4.23 -16.58
C THR A 458 -16.15 -4.04 -17.20
N LYS A 459 -16.68 -2.81 -17.12
CA LYS A 459 -17.91 -2.41 -17.82
C LYS A 459 -17.91 -2.65 -19.34
N HIS A 460 -16.73 -2.85 -19.94
CA HIS A 460 -16.55 -3.13 -21.37
C HIS A 460 -16.25 -4.61 -21.65
N ASN A 461 -16.60 -5.50 -20.71
CA ASN A 461 -16.42 -6.95 -20.80
C ASN A 461 -14.95 -7.40 -21.01
N LYS A 462 -13.99 -6.54 -20.68
CA LYS A 462 -12.56 -6.91 -20.59
C LYS A 462 -12.23 -7.38 -19.17
N ILE A 463 -11.26 -8.26 -19.02
CA ILE A 463 -10.80 -8.75 -17.72
C ILE A 463 -9.65 -7.88 -17.25
N LYS A 464 -9.67 -7.52 -15.97
CA LYS A 464 -8.61 -6.74 -15.33
C LYS A 464 -8.33 -7.28 -13.94
N LEU A 465 -7.07 -7.11 -13.53
CA LEU A 465 -6.62 -7.46 -12.20
C LEU A 465 -6.74 -6.25 -11.27
N TYR A 466 -7.49 -6.42 -10.20
CA TYR A 466 -7.68 -5.44 -9.14
C TYR A 466 -7.13 -5.97 -7.82
N THR A 467 -7.06 -5.12 -6.80
CA THR A 467 -6.76 -5.52 -5.42
C THR A 467 -7.96 -5.14 -4.55
N LEU A 468 -8.49 -6.09 -3.79
CA LEU A 468 -9.63 -5.93 -2.90
C LEU A 468 -9.36 -6.64 -1.57
N PRO A 469 -9.98 -6.22 -0.44
CA PRO A 469 -9.80 -6.91 0.83
C PRO A 469 -10.58 -8.24 0.80
N VAL A 470 -10.05 -9.26 1.48
CA VAL A 470 -10.66 -10.60 1.52
C VAL A 470 -12.12 -10.56 1.98
N LEU A 471 -12.45 -9.74 2.98
CA LEU A 471 -13.83 -9.61 3.47
C LEU A 471 -14.82 -9.23 2.35
N LEU A 472 -14.42 -8.31 1.46
CA LEU A 472 -15.25 -7.92 0.33
C LEU A 472 -15.32 -9.02 -0.72
N LEU A 473 -14.20 -9.69 -1.00
CA LEU A 473 -14.13 -10.76 -2.00
C LEU A 473 -15.02 -11.94 -1.61
N GLU A 474 -14.88 -12.42 -0.38
CA GLU A 474 -15.61 -13.58 0.12
C GLU A 474 -17.09 -13.26 0.32
N GLY A 475 -17.41 -12.09 0.87
CA GLY A 475 -18.77 -11.56 0.96
C GLY A 475 -19.46 -11.38 -0.40
N ASN A 476 -18.71 -11.25 -1.49
CA ASN A 476 -19.23 -11.23 -2.86
C ASN A 476 -19.12 -12.58 -3.57
N ASN A 477 -18.94 -13.70 -2.86
CA ASN A 477 -18.86 -15.03 -3.46
C ASN A 477 -17.68 -15.25 -4.44
N ALA A 478 -16.59 -14.47 -4.34
CA ALA A 478 -15.41 -14.66 -5.18
C ALA A 478 -14.74 -16.01 -4.90
N THR A 479 -14.22 -16.64 -5.95
CA THR A 479 -13.57 -17.96 -5.88
C THR A 479 -12.08 -17.79 -5.56
N PRO A 480 -11.59 -18.25 -4.40
CA PRO A 480 -10.16 -18.24 -4.11
C PRO A 480 -9.42 -19.25 -4.99
N VAL A 481 -8.24 -18.87 -5.46
CA VAL A 481 -7.33 -19.74 -6.21
C VAL A 481 -6.04 -19.91 -5.42
N THR A 482 -5.81 -21.13 -4.93
CA THR A 482 -4.59 -21.51 -4.21
C THR A 482 -3.65 -22.29 -5.12
N VAL A 483 -2.39 -22.36 -4.73
CA VAL A 483 -1.39 -23.14 -5.46
C VAL A 483 -1.10 -24.43 -4.72
N GLU A 484 -1.38 -25.53 -5.41
CA GLU A 484 -1.00 -26.88 -4.99
C GLU A 484 0.48 -27.08 -5.34
N ASP A 485 1.33 -26.99 -4.33
CA ASP A 485 2.76 -27.07 -4.50
C ASP A 485 3.38 -28.00 -3.46
N LYS A 486 3.71 -29.23 -3.87
CA LYS A 486 4.37 -30.20 -3.00
C LYS A 486 5.75 -29.74 -2.54
N GLU A 487 6.40 -28.89 -3.33
CA GLU A 487 7.72 -28.34 -3.03
C GLU A 487 7.62 -26.96 -2.36
N ASN A 488 6.41 -26.40 -2.29
CA ASN A 488 6.13 -25.06 -1.79
C ASN A 488 7.02 -23.98 -2.45
N GLU A 489 7.29 -24.12 -3.75
CA GLU A 489 8.11 -23.19 -4.55
C GLU A 489 7.60 -21.74 -4.45
N LEU A 490 6.27 -21.54 -4.34
CA LEU A 490 5.67 -20.22 -4.18
C LEU A 490 5.50 -19.76 -2.72
N GLY A 491 5.73 -20.62 -1.73
CA GLY A 491 5.67 -20.27 -0.30
C GLY A 491 4.30 -19.93 0.27
N LEU A 492 3.22 -20.16 -0.46
CA LEU A 492 1.90 -19.59 -0.13
C LEU A 492 1.16 -20.34 0.99
N ASN A 493 1.49 -21.59 1.34
CA ASN A 493 0.87 -22.34 2.46
C ASN A 493 -0.65 -22.11 2.60
N GLU A 494 -1.44 -22.52 1.60
CA GLU A 494 -2.91 -22.32 1.53
C GLU A 494 -3.42 -20.87 1.37
N GLN A 495 -2.54 -19.87 1.39
CA GLN A 495 -2.86 -18.51 0.99
C GLN A 495 -3.30 -18.48 -0.49
N PRO A 496 -4.42 -17.82 -0.84
CA PRO A 496 -4.78 -17.57 -2.23
C PRO A 496 -3.70 -16.75 -2.94
N LEU A 497 -3.28 -17.20 -4.12
CA LEU A 497 -2.47 -16.39 -5.03
C LEU A 497 -3.32 -15.25 -5.62
N PHE A 498 -4.61 -15.51 -5.86
CA PHE A 498 -5.59 -14.55 -6.34
C PHE A 498 -7.02 -15.07 -6.12
N TYR A 499 -8.00 -14.22 -6.40
CA TYR A 499 -9.42 -14.57 -6.48
C TYR A 499 -9.96 -14.38 -7.90
N VAL A 500 -11.06 -15.06 -8.21
CA VAL A 500 -11.85 -14.82 -9.42
C VAL A 500 -13.21 -14.29 -9.01
N TYR A 501 -13.56 -13.12 -9.54
CA TYR A 501 -14.85 -12.51 -9.24
C TYR A 501 -15.99 -13.28 -9.93
N PRO A 502 -17.21 -13.35 -9.34
CA PRO A 502 -18.29 -14.21 -9.88
C PRO A 502 -18.78 -13.87 -11.28
N ASP A 503 -18.39 -12.73 -11.85
CA ASP A 503 -18.74 -12.30 -13.21
C ASP A 503 -17.90 -13.00 -14.30
N ILE A 504 -16.83 -13.70 -13.91
CA ILE A 504 -16.07 -14.60 -14.79
C ILE A 504 -16.57 -16.02 -14.49
N LYS A 505 -17.39 -16.55 -15.40
CA LYS A 505 -17.86 -17.94 -15.34
C LYS A 505 -16.85 -18.84 -16.03
N PHE A 506 -16.40 -19.90 -15.39
CA PHE A 506 -15.48 -20.88 -15.98
C PHE A 506 -15.83 -22.30 -15.51
N THR A 507 -15.50 -23.31 -16.31
CA THR A 507 -15.71 -24.73 -15.94
C THR A 507 -14.54 -25.33 -15.19
N ASP A 508 -13.33 -24.91 -15.52
CA ASP A 508 -12.08 -25.38 -14.93
C ASP A 508 -10.97 -24.31 -15.10
N ILE A 509 -9.77 -24.61 -14.61
CA ILE A 509 -8.63 -23.69 -14.66
C ILE A 509 -8.15 -23.37 -16.08
N ASN A 510 -8.31 -24.30 -17.04
CA ASN A 510 -7.89 -24.08 -18.42
C ASN A 510 -8.82 -23.10 -19.11
N ASP A 511 -10.13 -23.27 -18.93
CA ASP A 511 -11.15 -22.33 -19.42
C ASP A 511 -10.94 -20.94 -18.80
N LEU A 512 -10.69 -20.86 -17.50
CA LEU A 512 -10.35 -19.59 -16.84
C LEU A 512 -9.14 -18.91 -17.49
N PHE A 513 -8.05 -19.63 -17.75
CA PHE A 513 -6.87 -19.07 -18.38
C PHE A 513 -7.10 -18.64 -19.82
N GLU A 514 -7.90 -19.36 -20.60
CA GLU A 514 -8.28 -18.92 -21.96
C GLU A 514 -9.14 -17.66 -21.93
N GLN A 515 -10.06 -17.54 -20.97
CA GLN A 515 -10.83 -16.31 -20.79
C GLN A 515 -9.93 -15.13 -20.40
N ILE A 516 -8.99 -15.34 -19.45
CA ILE A 516 -8.00 -14.32 -19.08
C ILE A 516 -7.19 -13.93 -20.32
N LYS A 517 -6.64 -14.87 -21.09
CA LYS A 517 -5.89 -14.60 -22.31
C LYS A 517 -6.66 -13.72 -23.31
N GLN A 518 -7.94 -14.03 -23.54
CA GLN A 518 -8.78 -13.28 -24.49
C GLN A 518 -9.22 -11.90 -23.95
N GLY A 519 -9.41 -11.79 -22.64
CA GLY A 519 -10.03 -10.64 -22.00
C GLY A 519 -9.06 -9.65 -21.35
N LEU A 520 -7.85 -10.07 -20.99
CA LEU A 520 -6.95 -9.33 -20.12
C LEU A 520 -6.51 -8.00 -20.73
N ILE A 521 -6.64 -6.93 -19.95
CA ILE A 521 -6.11 -5.62 -20.26
C ILE A 521 -5.29 -5.05 -19.11
N ARG A 522 -4.21 -4.33 -19.44
CA ARG A 522 -3.36 -3.61 -18.47
C ARG A 522 -3.69 -2.11 -18.37
N LYS A 523 -4.66 -1.61 -19.13
CA LYS A 523 -5.11 -0.20 -19.07
C LYS A 523 -5.69 0.11 -17.68
N ARG A 524 -5.11 1.10 -17.01
CA ARG A 524 -5.52 1.52 -15.67
C ARG A 524 -6.75 2.43 -15.69
N LYS A 525 -6.83 3.32 -16.69
CA LYS A 525 -7.98 4.21 -16.93
C LYS A 525 -8.54 4.00 -18.33
N HIS A 526 -9.85 4.10 -18.48
CA HIS A 526 -10.50 4.16 -19.79
C HIS A 526 -10.40 5.57 -20.40
#